data_AF-A0A821XCQ3-F1
#
_entry.id   AF-A0A821XCQ3-F1
#
_cell.length_a   1.000
_cell.length_b   1.000
_cell.length_c   1.000
_cell.angle_alpha   90.00
_cell.angle_beta   90.00
_cell.angle_gamma   90.00
#
_symmetry.space_group_name_H-M   'P 1'
#
loop_
_entity.id
_entity.type
_entity.pdbx_description
1 polymer ?
#
loop_
_entity_poly.entity_id
_entity_poly.type
_entity_poly.pdbx_seq_one_letter_code
_entity_poly.pdbx_strand_id
1 'polypeptide(L)'
;MFKKWWQSLTLKNPEDNSSNDKTAFGKIISQLTTRKPLQDIITQTNEGELTRLLGFFTLNTLGLGAIIGAGIFTTIGNAAANFAGPAEILSLLIGAVPAFLTALPYAEMASMIPASGSCYTYTYTVMGEYSAWLV
;
A
#
# COMPACT_ATOMS: atom_id res chain seq x y z
N MET A 1 -11.12 12.21 -1.71
CA MET A 1 -12.44 11.76 -2.22
C MET A 1 -13.49 11.56 -1.13
N PHE A 2 -13.16 10.97 0.04
CA PHE A 2 -14.12 10.71 1.13
C PHE A 2 -14.97 11.92 1.54
N LYS A 3 -14.35 13.10 1.75
CA LYS A 3 -15.08 14.35 2.03
C LYS A 3 -16.08 14.74 0.92
N LYS A 4 -15.72 14.57 -0.36
CA LYS A 4 -16.58 14.91 -1.51
C LYS A 4 -17.74 13.91 -1.67
N TRP A 5 -17.48 12.62 -1.42
CA TRP A 5 -18.51 11.57 -1.44
C TRP A 5 -19.49 11.69 -0.26
N TRP A 6 -18.98 11.99 0.94
CA TRP A 6 -19.79 12.23 2.13
C TRP A 6 -20.66 13.50 2.01
N GLN A 7 -20.12 14.57 1.42
CA GLN A 7 -20.89 15.77 1.08
C GLN A 7 -21.94 15.51 -0.01
N SER A 8 -21.66 14.62 -0.96
CA SER A 8 -22.62 14.20 -2.00
C SER A 8 -23.77 13.36 -1.43
N LEU A 9 -23.54 12.60 -0.35
CA LEU A 9 -24.57 11.81 0.32
C LEU A 9 -25.48 12.66 1.21
N THR A 10 -24.95 13.74 1.78
CA THR A 10 -25.71 14.65 2.66
C THR A 10 -26.51 15.71 1.88
N LEU A 11 -26.17 15.99 0.61
CA LEU A 11 -26.90 16.90 -0.28
C LEU A 11 -27.79 16.19 -1.31
N LYS A 12 -28.29 14.98 -1.04
CA LYS A 12 -29.30 14.36 -1.90
C LYS A 12 -30.67 15.00 -1.61
N ASN A 13 -30.93 16.14 -2.27
CA ASN A 13 -32.23 16.79 -2.27
C ASN A 13 -33.29 15.81 -2.78
N PRO A 14 -34.42 15.61 -2.07
CA PRO A 14 -35.39 14.55 -2.34
C PRO A 14 -36.22 14.71 -3.64
N GLU A 15 -35.84 15.59 -4.57
CA GLU A 15 -36.60 15.88 -5.80
C GLU A 15 -36.00 15.30 -7.11
N ASP A 16 -34.87 14.57 -7.10
CA ASP A 16 -34.31 13.97 -8.32
C ASP A 16 -34.90 12.59 -8.65
N ASN A 17 -36.16 12.60 -9.12
CA ASN A 17 -36.93 11.39 -9.45
C ASN A 17 -36.38 10.61 -10.68
N SER A 18 -35.84 9.41 -10.39
CA SER A 18 -35.90 8.14 -11.13
C SER A 18 -35.20 7.95 -12.50
N SER A 19 -34.90 8.97 -13.32
CA SER A 19 -34.27 8.73 -14.64
C SER A 19 -32.73 8.82 -14.67
N ASN A 20 -32.11 9.47 -13.69
CA ASN A 20 -30.67 9.77 -13.65
C ASN A 20 -29.84 8.81 -12.76
N ASP A 21 -30.49 7.87 -12.10
CA ASP A 21 -29.83 6.99 -11.11
C ASP A 21 -28.89 5.98 -11.81
N LYS A 22 -29.28 5.47 -13.00
CA LYS A 22 -28.43 4.56 -13.79
C LYS A 22 -27.14 5.23 -14.26
N THR A 23 -27.20 6.53 -14.59
CA THR A 23 -26.04 7.36 -14.98
C THR A 23 -25.20 7.77 -13.77
N ALA A 24 -25.80 8.03 -12.61
CA ALA A 24 -25.08 8.35 -11.38
C ALA A 24 -24.28 7.14 -10.85
N PHE A 25 -24.89 5.96 -10.76
CA PHE A 25 -24.20 4.73 -10.39
C PHE A 25 -23.10 4.36 -11.38
N GLY A 26 -23.35 4.48 -12.69
CA GLY A 26 -22.32 4.27 -13.71
C GLY A 26 -21.14 5.25 -13.59
N LYS A 27 -21.42 6.50 -13.24
CA LYS A 27 -20.38 7.53 -13.02
C LYS A 27 -19.57 7.27 -11.74
N ILE A 28 -20.21 6.84 -10.66
CA ILE A 28 -19.55 6.42 -9.41
C ILE A 28 -18.67 5.19 -9.65
N ILE A 29 -19.15 4.19 -10.38
CA ILE A 29 -18.35 3.00 -10.75
C ILE A 29 -17.16 3.40 -11.62
N SER A 30 -17.33 4.33 -12.57
CA SER A 30 -16.20 4.83 -13.36
C SER A 30 -15.17 5.56 -12.49
N GLN A 31 -15.61 6.37 -11.52
CA GLN A 31 -14.73 7.09 -10.59
C GLN A 31 -13.97 6.17 -9.63
N LEU A 32 -14.56 5.04 -9.23
CA LEU A 32 -13.91 4.00 -8.42
C LEU A 32 -12.85 3.20 -9.22
N THR A 33 -12.94 3.23 -10.56
CA THR A 33 -12.02 2.49 -11.43
C THR A 33 -10.96 3.39 -12.07
N THR A 34 -11.14 4.72 -12.01
CA THR A 34 -10.21 5.70 -12.56
C THR A 34 -8.84 5.57 -11.90
N ARG A 35 -7.84 5.18 -12.69
CA ARG A 35 -6.43 5.30 -12.35
C ARG A 35 -6.03 6.76 -12.47
N LYS A 36 -5.35 7.32 -11.47
CA LYS A 36 -4.67 8.60 -11.67
C LYS A 36 -3.40 8.34 -12.50
N PRO A 37 -3.11 9.13 -13.55
CA PRO A 37 -1.93 8.90 -14.38
C PRO A 37 -0.67 9.08 -13.53
N LEU A 38 0.31 8.19 -13.70
CA LEU A 38 1.60 8.20 -13.00
C LEU A 38 2.31 9.56 -13.03
N GLN A 39 2.07 10.33 -14.10
CA GLN A 39 2.61 11.67 -14.32
C GLN A 39 2.23 12.64 -13.20
N ASP A 40 1.01 12.55 -12.67
CA ASP A 40 0.53 13.40 -11.56
C ASP A 40 1.18 13.04 -10.21
N ILE A 41 1.60 11.79 -10.04
CA ILE A 41 2.25 11.33 -8.80
C ILE A 41 3.71 11.78 -8.78
N ILE A 42 4.37 11.74 -9.94
CA ILE A 42 5.76 12.17 -10.08
C ILE A 42 5.87 13.70 -9.95
N THR A 43 4.93 14.48 -10.50
CA THR A 43 4.91 15.95 -10.31
C THR A 43 4.69 16.31 -8.85
N GLN A 44 3.73 15.68 -8.17
CA GLN A 44 3.49 15.89 -6.73
C GLN A 44 4.70 15.48 -5.85
N THR A 45 5.46 14.46 -6.26
CA THR A 45 6.68 14.05 -5.56
C THR A 45 7.79 15.09 -5.71
N ASN A 46 7.88 15.77 -6.86
CA ASN A 46 8.89 16.81 -7.12
C ASN A 46 8.54 18.18 -6.48
N GLU A 47 7.30 18.38 -6.02
CA GLU A 47 6.88 19.60 -5.32
C GLU A 47 7.34 19.63 -3.84
N GLY A 48 7.89 18.52 -3.31
CA GLY A 48 8.37 18.44 -1.94
C GLY A 48 9.73 19.11 -1.73
N GLU A 49 9.78 20.10 -0.84
CA GLU A 49 10.96 20.88 -0.41
C GLU A 49 11.99 20.07 0.43
N LEU A 50 12.11 18.77 0.23
CA LEU A 50 13.02 17.92 1.00
C LEU A 50 14.33 17.66 0.24
N THR A 51 15.45 18.01 0.88
CA THR A 51 16.77 17.68 0.35
C THR A 51 17.02 16.17 0.45
N ARG A 52 17.52 15.57 -0.64
CA ARG A 52 17.82 14.14 -0.68
C ARG A 52 19.04 13.82 0.20
N LEU A 53 18.78 13.41 1.43
CA LEU A 53 19.82 13.10 2.43
C LEU A 53 20.04 11.60 2.64
N LEU A 54 19.06 10.78 2.22
CA LEU A 54 19.07 9.34 2.42
C LEU A 54 19.93 8.64 1.35
N GLY A 55 21.13 8.21 1.76
CA GLY A 55 22.04 7.40 0.95
C GLY A 55 21.80 5.89 1.11
N PHE A 56 22.50 5.08 0.32
CA PHE A 56 22.33 3.62 0.27
C PHE A 56 22.40 2.95 1.65
N PHE A 57 23.42 3.27 2.45
CA PHE A 57 23.59 2.67 3.77
C PHE A 57 22.49 3.07 4.74
N THR A 58 22.11 4.35 4.77
CA THR A 58 21.03 4.85 5.63
C THR A 58 19.69 4.21 5.27
N LEU A 59 19.39 4.02 3.98
CA LEU A 59 18.19 3.28 3.53
C LEU A 59 18.20 1.82 3.96
N ASN A 60 19.32 1.11 3.80
CA ASN A 60 19.41 -0.29 4.20
C ASN A 60 19.25 -0.46 5.72
N THR A 61 19.91 0.39 6.51
CA THR A 61 19.77 0.37 7.97
C THR A 61 18.34 0.68 8.41
N LEU A 62 17.68 1.64 7.75
CA LEU A 62 16.28 1.96 8.01
C LEU A 62 15.35 0.77 7.69
N GLY A 63 15.59 0.08 6.57
CA GLY A 63 14.84 -1.12 6.19
C GLY A 63 15.05 -2.28 7.18
N LEU A 64 16.29 -2.56 7.58
CA LEU A 64 16.61 -3.60 8.56
C LEU A 64 15.99 -3.31 9.93
N GLY A 65 16.03 -2.05 10.37
CA GLY A 65 15.39 -1.63 11.62
C GLY A 65 13.88 -1.82 11.60
N ALA A 66 13.23 -1.54 10.46
CA ALA A 66 11.80 -1.76 10.28
C ALA A 66 11.42 -3.26 10.28
N ILE A 67 12.30 -4.15 9.81
CA ILE A 67 12.05 -5.60 9.78
C ILE A 67 12.29 -6.27 11.14
N ILE A 68 13.40 -5.95 11.82
CA ILE A 68 13.79 -6.64 13.06
C ILE A 68 12.80 -6.34 14.20
N GLY A 69 12.35 -5.09 14.35
CA GLY A 69 11.18 -4.68 15.15
C GLY A 69 11.02 -5.30 16.56
N ALA A 70 9.83 -5.15 17.14
CA ALA A 70 9.49 -5.79 18.41
C ALA A 70 9.05 -7.27 18.23
N GLY A 71 8.56 -7.63 17.03
CA GLY A 71 7.94 -8.92 16.76
C GLY A 71 8.90 -10.10 16.86
N ILE A 72 10.18 -9.93 16.52
CA ILE A 72 11.17 -11.00 16.56
C ILE A 72 11.44 -11.47 18.01
N PHE A 73 11.44 -10.54 18.96
CA PHE A 73 11.76 -10.81 20.36
C PHE A 73 10.61 -11.51 21.11
N THR A 74 9.37 -11.32 20.67
CA THR A 74 8.18 -11.92 21.30
C THR A 74 7.73 -13.19 20.59
N THR A 75 7.77 -13.22 19.26
CA THR A 75 7.21 -14.32 18.47
C THR A 75 8.10 -15.55 18.50
N ILE A 76 9.43 -15.39 18.37
CA ILE A 76 10.37 -16.53 18.38
C ILE A 76 10.32 -17.25 19.72
N GLY A 77 10.30 -16.52 20.83
CA GLY A 77 10.24 -17.13 22.17
C GLY A 77 8.98 -17.97 22.37
N ASN A 78 7.82 -17.46 21.95
CA ASN A 78 6.56 -18.18 22.01
C ASN A 78 6.50 -19.37 21.03
N ALA A 79 7.05 -19.20 19.82
CA ALA A 79 7.11 -20.23 18.79
C ALA A 79 8.02 -21.40 19.19
N ALA A 80 9.21 -21.09 19.70
CA ALA A 80 10.14 -22.09 20.22
C ALA A 80 9.58 -22.83 21.44
N ALA A 81 8.93 -22.12 22.38
CA ALA A 81 8.41 -22.77 23.59
C ALA A 81 7.22 -23.72 23.33
N ASN A 82 6.32 -23.37 22.40
CA ASN A 82 5.06 -24.10 22.22
C ASN A 82 4.98 -24.97 20.96
N PHE A 83 5.82 -24.72 19.95
CA PHE A 83 5.69 -25.39 18.65
C PHE A 83 6.95 -26.17 18.26
N ALA A 84 8.08 -25.49 18.02
CA ALA A 84 9.23 -26.09 17.34
C ALA A 84 10.42 -26.44 18.26
N GLY A 85 10.48 -25.88 19.47
CA GLY A 85 11.63 -26.10 20.36
C GLY A 85 12.95 -25.63 19.73
N PRO A 86 14.04 -26.39 19.86
CA PRO A 86 15.34 -26.07 19.25
C PRO A 86 15.31 -26.00 17.71
N ALA A 87 14.28 -26.57 17.07
CA ALA A 87 14.13 -26.58 15.62
C ALA A 87 13.52 -25.30 15.03
N GLU A 88 13.18 -24.29 15.85
CA GLU A 88 12.60 -23.02 15.39
C GLU A 88 13.47 -22.31 14.32
N ILE A 89 14.80 -22.46 14.39
CA ILE A 89 15.73 -21.93 13.40
C ILE A 89 15.48 -22.52 12.01
N LEU A 90 15.10 -23.80 11.92
CA LEU A 90 14.76 -24.44 10.64
C LEU A 90 13.44 -23.89 10.09
N SER A 91 12.46 -23.62 10.95
CA SER A 91 11.19 -22.97 10.56
C SER A 91 11.45 -21.58 9.97
N LEU A 92 12.31 -20.78 10.61
CA LEU A 92 12.67 -19.44 10.13
C LEU A 92 13.40 -19.49 8.78
N LEU A 93 14.31 -20.46 8.57
CA LEU A 93 14.99 -20.64 7.29
C LEU A 93 14.01 -20.96 6.16
N ILE A 94 13.04 -21.86 6.41
CA ILE A 94 12.01 -22.21 5.43
C ILE A 94 11.09 -21.01 5.19
N GLY A 95 10.72 -20.26 6.23
CA GLY A 95 9.91 -19.04 6.14
C GLY A 95 10.58 -17.88 5.42
N ALA A 96 11.92 -17.83 5.40
CA ALA A 96 12.67 -16.83 4.65
C ALA A 96 12.52 -16.99 3.12
N VAL A 97 12.24 -18.20 2.63
CA VAL A 97 12.08 -18.48 1.20
C VAL A 97 10.89 -17.73 0.58
N PRO A 98 9.64 -17.86 1.08
CA PRO A 98 8.52 -17.09 0.56
C PRO A 98 8.70 -15.59 0.79
N ALA A 99 9.30 -15.17 1.92
CA ALA A 99 9.62 -13.77 2.15
C ALA A 99 10.54 -13.20 1.06
N PHE A 100 11.61 -13.93 0.70
CA PHE A 100 12.52 -13.54 -0.38
C PHE A 100 11.83 -13.50 -1.75
N LEU A 101 10.99 -14.50 -2.04
CA LEU A 101 10.21 -14.56 -3.28
C LEU A 101 9.25 -13.37 -3.41
N THR A 102 8.63 -12.93 -2.30
CA THR A 102 7.75 -11.75 -2.31
C THR A 102 8.54 -10.44 -2.43
N ALA A 103 9.73 -10.35 -1.84
CA ALA A 103 10.55 -9.13 -1.87
C ALA A 103 11.02 -8.74 -3.28
N LEU A 104 11.22 -9.71 -4.17
CA LEU A 104 11.69 -9.48 -5.55
C LEU A 104 10.72 -8.63 -6.38
N PRO A 105 9.42 -8.97 -6.52
CA PRO A 105 8.42 -8.12 -7.16
C PRO A 105 8.28 -6.74 -6.51
N TYR A 106 8.39 -6.65 -5.18
CA TYR A 106 8.34 -5.36 -4.48
C TYR A 106 9.54 -4.47 -4.85
N ALA A 107 10.74 -5.06 -5.01
CA ALA A 107 11.92 -4.33 -5.46
C ALA A 107 11.76 -3.83 -6.91
N GLU A 108 11.15 -4.62 -7.79
CA GLU A 108 10.83 -4.22 -9.16
C GLU A 108 9.87 -3.00 -9.17
N MET A 109 8.77 -3.07 -8.41
CA MET A 109 7.82 -1.95 -8.31
C MET A 109 8.45 -0.69 -7.71
N ALA A 110 9.31 -0.84 -6.69
CA ALA A 110 10.02 0.28 -6.08
C ALA A 110 10.99 0.98 -7.05
N SER A 111 11.57 0.24 -8.00
CA SER A 111 12.43 0.81 -9.05
C SER A 111 11.64 1.50 -10.17
N MET A 112 10.44 1.02 -10.46
CA MET A 112 9.59 1.52 -11.56
C MET A 112 8.81 2.78 -11.18
N ILE A 113 8.41 2.89 -9.92
CA ILE A 113 7.58 4.00 -9.41
C ILE A 113 8.38 4.76 -8.35
N PRO A 114 9.20 5.76 -8.74
CA PRO A 114 10.04 6.53 -7.82
C PRO A 114 9.22 7.62 -7.10
N ALA A 115 8.13 7.21 -6.45
CA ALA A 115 7.27 8.08 -5.66
C ALA A 115 7.26 7.63 -4.20
N SER A 116 7.11 8.57 -3.28
CA SER A 116 6.91 8.25 -1.86
C SER A 116 5.56 7.54 -1.70
N GLY A 117 5.58 6.23 -1.53
CA GLY A 117 4.38 5.41 -1.49
C GLY A 117 4.68 4.00 -0.97
N SER A 118 3.68 3.43 -0.29
CA SER A 118 3.67 2.01 0.12
C SER A 118 2.70 1.24 -0.78
N CYS A 119 2.17 0.10 -0.31
CA CYS A 119 1.25 -0.75 -1.05
C CYS A 119 0.07 0.00 -1.68
N TYR A 120 -0.48 1.02 -1.01
CA TYR A 120 -1.57 1.84 -1.55
C TYR A 120 -1.22 2.46 -2.90
N THR A 121 -0.05 3.09 -3.03
CA THR A 121 0.35 3.76 -4.27
C THR A 121 0.58 2.75 -5.40
N TYR A 122 1.09 1.56 -5.07
CA TYR A 122 1.33 0.49 -6.05
C TYR A 122 0.01 -0.14 -6.53
N THR A 123 -0.93 -0.42 -5.63
CA THR A 123 -2.24 -0.95 -6.01
C THR A 123 -3.08 0.12 -6.71
N TYR A 124 -2.93 1.39 -6.35
CA TYR A 124 -3.63 2.50 -6.99
C TYR A 124 -3.21 2.69 -8.46
N THR A 125 -1.92 2.54 -8.73
CA THR A 125 -1.36 2.68 -10.09
C THR A 125 -1.68 1.49 -10.98
N VAL A 126 -1.68 0.26 -10.45
CA VAL A 126 -1.93 -0.96 -11.23
C VAL A 126 -3.41 -1.36 -11.27
N MET A 127 -4.10 -1.35 -10.12
CA MET A 127 -5.44 -1.94 -9.91
C MET A 127 -6.58 -0.93 -9.61
N GLY A 128 -6.26 0.30 -9.21
CA GLY A 128 -7.20 1.44 -9.15
C GLY A 128 -7.68 1.81 -7.78
N GLU A 129 -8.54 2.84 -7.74
CA GLU A 129 -9.04 3.44 -6.50
C GLU A 129 -9.77 2.40 -5.62
N TYR A 130 -10.58 1.51 -6.21
CA TYR A 130 -11.30 0.50 -5.43
C TYR A 130 -10.39 -0.51 -4.72
N SER A 131 -9.46 -1.13 -5.45
CA SER A 131 -8.50 -2.09 -4.85
C SER A 131 -7.49 -1.41 -3.93
N ALA A 132 -7.13 -0.15 -4.21
CA ALA A 132 -6.23 0.61 -3.35
C ALA A 132 -6.89 0.94 -2.02
N TRP A 133 -8.20 1.21 -2.02
CA TRP A 133 -8.95 1.46 -0.79
C TRP A 133 -9.08 0.22 0.11
N LEU A 134 -9.04 -0.98 -0.46
CA LEU A 134 -9.14 -2.24 0.31
C LEU A 134 -7.85 -2.63 1.03
N VAL A 135 -6.70 -2.06 0.64
CA VAL A 135 -5.37 -2.33 1.21
C VAL A 135 -5.06 -1.33 2.32
#